data_AF-A0A811KZU5-F1
#
_entry.id   AF-A0A811KZU5-F1
#
_cell.length_a   1.000
_cell.length_b   1.000
_cell.length_c   1.000
_cell.angle_alpha   90.00
_cell.angle_beta   90.00
_cell.angle_gamma   90.00
#
_symmetry.space_group_name_H-M   'P 1'
#
loop_
_entity.id
_entity.type
_entity.pdbx_description
1 polymer ?
#
loop_
_entity_poly.entity_id
_entity_poly.type
_entity_poly.pdbx_seq_one_letter_code
_entity_poly.pdbx_strand_id
1 'polypeptide(L)'
;MLDSEEDAHLFILDVTSSNSFVYDQTTLRWPYIGFDFEHSKTFKNLSEPFEYEYRSTYNDEDSNVAGYTAEDVFENGRGEFGLPTKVNGEPSRNFDELYTDGRIGFARFKGNRTSIRDTLLKNYGYRKLWLAIRVYPNVLVYVIGLGHNSKKDAQFLIANAKQQDSNSDLWSFPVTSIKTGYYNVKTNISAVVSSTSYFIKLPTQYFNGIGKKLNMKYDHTIRRYIGPCNQNVNITFGINDREVTIPFEYYTDKLEDLCQLNLMAHDKNVIVFGRPIYMSHAVGFDFETNDLGIYTTDIIDNDDTSFKSYTTRQDVRKTVVKNRANDAASSVIGYTAEDVFESGAGGFGVPTKLRGKSPSKVFNGDEAEGRIGFARFDGQKNSVRDALFEYRGYKKLWLAIEQRSVITVSSVRLGHTSQKDDQLLIAKAKQDNANNFWSFPVSSIKTSNYNVKTDISAIVSSTSYFIKLPLRYFTAVINKLNVKYDRDIGRYVGPCDQDLLTTRK
;
A
#
# COMPACT_ATOMS: atom_id res chain seq x y z
N MET A 1 23.49 -8.54 4.30
CA MET A 1 23.17 -7.70 3.13
C MET A 1 22.32 -6.53 3.63
N LEU A 2 22.93 -5.58 4.36
CA LEU A 2 22.23 -4.45 5.00
C LEU A 2 23.21 -3.29 5.33
N ASP A 3 24.06 -2.85 4.38
CA ASP A 3 24.95 -1.70 4.64
C ASP A 3 24.71 -0.48 3.73
N SER A 4 23.69 -0.49 2.86
CA SER A 4 23.13 0.76 2.32
C SER A 4 21.62 0.65 2.15
N GLU A 5 20.92 1.74 2.46
CA GLU A 5 19.46 1.89 2.32
C GLU A 5 18.98 1.87 0.83
N GLU A 6 19.86 1.51 -0.10
CA GLU A 6 19.70 1.73 -1.55
C GLU A 6 19.08 0.55 -2.33
N ASP A 7 19.06 -0.67 -1.76
CA ASP A 7 18.68 -1.89 -2.50
C ASP A 7 17.24 -2.36 -2.19
N ALA A 8 16.27 -1.44 -2.29
CA ALA A 8 14.86 -1.82 -2.23
C ALA A 8 14.39 -2.35 -3.60
N HIS A 9 14.12 -3.65 -3.65
CA HIS A 9 13.62 -4.34 -4.84
C HIS A 9 12.10 -4.47 -4.85
N LEU A 10 11.51 -4.38 -6.03
CA LEU A 10 10.10 -4.55 -6.30
C LEU A 10 9.87 -5.87 -7.03
N PHE A 11 8.89 -6.64 -6.58
CA PHE A 11 8.51 -7.90 -7.22
C PHE A 11 7.01 -7.93 -7.51
N ILE A 12 6.62 -8.62 -8.58
CA ILE A 12 5.23 -9.03 -8.79
C ILE A 12 4.93 -10.20 -7.86
N LEU A 13 3.81 -10.15 -7.15
CA LEU A 13 3.28 -11.29 -6.42
C LEU A 13 2.29 -12.02 -7.33
N ASP A 14 2.57 -13.28 -7.66
CA ASP A 14 1.79 -14.06 -8.63
C ASP A 14 1.11 -15.26 -7.96
N VAL A 15 -0.20 -15.19 -7.75
CA VAL A 15 -0.97 -16.30 -7.17
C VAL A 15 -1.32 -17.42 -8.17
N THR A 16 -0.90 -17.29 -9.42
CA THR A 16 -1.13 -18.29 -10.49
C THR A 16 0.10 -19.11 -10.84
N SER A 17 1.28 -18.72 -10.36
CA SER A 17 2.51 -19.50 -10.48
C SER A 17 3.11 -19.84 -9.11
N SER A 18 3.78 -20.99 -9.01
CA SER A 18 4.53 -21.39 -7.82
C SER A 18 6.02 -21.08 -7.92
N ASN A 19 6.52 -20.83 -9.15
CA ASN A 19 7.90 -20.48 -9.42
C ASN A 19 8.15 -19.03 -9.08
N SER A 20 9.25 -18.76 -8.39
CA SER A 20 9.80 -17.42 -8.24
C SER A 20 11.05 -17.26 -9.08
N PHE A 21 11.24 -16.08 -9.64
CA PHE A 21 12.48 -15.70 -10.30
C PHE A 21 12.89 -14.28 -9.93
N VAL A 22 14.19 -14.04 -9.99
CA VAL A 22 14.80 -12.72 -9.78
C VAL A 22 15.71 -12.46 -10.97
N TYR A 23 15.71 -11.25 -11.51
CA TYR A 23 16.66 -10.89 -12.55
C TYR A 23 18.02 -10.57 -11.97
N ASP A 24 19.07 -10.93 -12.70
CA ASP A 24 20.41 -10.42 -12.46
C ASP A 24 20.58 -9.14 -13.30
N GLN A 25 20.91 -8.04 -12.62
CA GLN A 25 21.11 -6.73 -13.24
C GLN A 25 22.20 -6.75 -14.33
N THR A 26 23.14 -7.69 -14.27
CA THR A 26 24.25 -7.84 -15.23
C THR A 26 23.87 -8.63 -16.49
N THR A 27 22.87 -9.51 -16.41
CA THR A 27 22.57 -10.47 -17.49
C THR A 27 21.57 -9.95 -18.51
N LEU A 28 20.63 -9.12 -18.08
CA LEU A 28 19.63 -8.52 -18.95
C LEU A 28 20.02 -7.09 -19.29
N ARG A 29 19.70 -6.64 -20.52
CA ARG A 29 20.01 -5.28 -21.02
C ARG A 29 19.17 -4.18 -20.35
N TRP A 30 18.76 -4.39 -19.11
CA TRP A 30 17.89 -3.52 -18.33
C TRP A 30 18.65 -3.02 -17.10
N PRO A 31 19.49 -1.99 -17.23
CA PRO A 31 20.46 -1.59 -16.21
C PRO A 31 19.86 -1.08 -14.88
N TYR A 32 18.53 -1.02 -14.75
CA TYR A 32 17.80 -0.50 -13.58
C TYR A 32 16.87 -1.51 -12.92
N ILE A 33 16.91 -2.77 -13.38
CA ILE A 33 16.04 -3.86 -12.96
C ILE A 33 16.90 -5.07 -12.63
N GLY A 34 16.60 -5.71 -11.51
CA GLY A 34 17.29 -6.89 -11.04
C GLY A 34 18.19 -6.61 -9.85
N PHE A 35 18.86 -7.67 -9.42
CA PHE A 35 19.76 -7.70 -8.29
C PHE A 35 21.20 -7.82 -8.81
N ASP A 36 22.14 -7.12 -8.18
CA ASP A 36 23.57 -7.28 -8.44
C ASP A 36 24.13 -8.43 -7.59
N PHE A 37 24.08 -9.64 -8.14
CA PHE A 37 24.52 -10.83 -7.43
C PHE A 37 26.05 -10.94 -7.30
N GLU A 38 26.84 -10.19 -8.07
CA GLU A 38 28.30 -10.18 -7.95
C GLU A 38 28.75 -9.66 -6.58
N HIS A 39 27.96 -8.77 -5.98
CA HIS A 39 28.20 -8.20 -4.66
C HIS A 39 27.58 -9.02 -3.51
N SER A 40 26.80 -10.06 -3.80
CA SER A 40 26.21 -10.92 -2.78
C SER A 40 27.18 -12.01 -2.31
N LYS A 41 27.62 -11.91 -1.06
CA LYS A 41 28.48 -12.92 -0.41
C LYS A 41 27.77 -14.25 -0.13
N THR A 42 26.44 -14.27 -0.18
CA THR A 42 25.62 -15.44 0.17
C THR A 42 24.98 -16.10 -1.04
N PHE A 43 25.10 -15.47 -2.21
CA PHE A 43 24.62 -15.98 -3.48
C PHE A 43 25.33 -17.28 -3.85
N LYS A 44 24.54 -18.24 -4.34
CA LYS A 44 25.03 -19.48 -4.94
C LYS A 44 24.30 -19.72 -6.24
N ASN A 45 25.06 -19.79 -7.32
CA ASN A 45 24.57 -20.35 -8.57
C ASN A 45 24.52 -21.88 -8.43
N LEU A 46 23.33 -22.47 -8.56
CA LEU A 46 23.14 -23.93 -8.46
C LEU A 46 23.27 -24.62 -9.82
N SER A 47 23.29 -23.86 -10.91
CA SER A 47 23.49 -24.29 -12.31
C SER A 47 22.49 -25.34 -12.84
N GLU A 48 21.43 -25.63 -12.09
CA GLU A 48 20.35 -26.50 -12.57
C GLU A 48 19.45 -25.72 -13.52
N PRO A 49 19.03 -26.28 -14.67
CA PRO A 49 18.15 -25.57 -15.59
C PRO A 49 16.82 -25.14 -14.94
N PHE A 50 16.41 -23.91 -15.22
CA PHE A 50 15.13 -23.34 -14.83
C PHE A 50 14.40 -22.85 -16.08
N GLU A 51 13.14 -23.24 -16.24
CA GLU A 51 12.27 -22.72 -17.29
C GLU A 51 10.83 -22.66 -16.78
N TYR A 52 10.12 -21.58 -17.11
CA TYR A 52 8.71 -21.45 -16.78
C TYR A 52 7.94 -20.63 -17.83
N GLU A 53 6.74 -21.09 -18.15
CA GLU A 53 5.81 -20.47 -19.10
C GLU A 53 4.65 -19.81 -18.34
N TYR A 54 4.41 -18.54 -18.60
CA TYR A 54 3.29 -17.76 -18.11
C TYR A 54 2.26 -17.60 -19.22
N ARG A 55 1.13 -18.30 -19.11
CA ARG A 55 0.11 -18.31 -20.16
C ARG A 55 -0.82 -17.10 -20.08
N SER A 56 -1.20 -16.59 -21.25
CA SER A 56 -2.16 -15.49 -21.48
C SER A 56 -3.58 -15.81 -21.01
N THR A 57 -3.86 -17.08 -20.68
CA THR A 57 -5.11 -17.42 -19.97
C THR A 57 -5.13 -16.78 -18.57
N TYR A 58 -4.02 -16.77 -17.85
CA TYR A 58 -3.94 -16.27 -16.46
C TYR A 58 -3.13 -14.98 -16.30
N ASN A 59 -2.34 -14.62 -17.31
CA ASN A 59 -1.55 -13.39 -17.40
C ASN A 59 -2.06 -12.54 -18.55
N ASP A 60 -1.70 -11.26 -18.63
CA ASP A 60 -2.16 -10.40 -19.74
C ASP A 60 -1.67 -10.84 -21.12
N GLU A 61 -0.50 -11.48 -21.17
CA GLU A 61 0.13 -12.01 -22.38
C GLU A 61 0.90 -13.30 -22.10
N ASP A 62 1.23 -14.03 -23.16
CA ASP A 62 2.13 -15.19 -23.08
C ASP A 62 3.55 -14.70 -22.90
N SER A 63 4.24 -15.23 -21.89
CA SER A 63 5.65 -14.96 -21.64
C SER A 63 6.36 -16.19 -21.10
N ASN A 64 7.67 -16.24 -21.22
CA ASN A 64 8.46 -17.28 -20.60
C ASN A 64 9.79 -16.74 -20.09
N VAL A 65 10.34 -17.46 -19.11
CA VAL A 65 11.67 -17.22 -18.56
C VAL A 65 12.44 -18.53 -18.60
N ALA A 66 13.71 -18.46 -18.98
CA ALA A 66 14.61 -19.61 -18.96
C ALA A 66 16.01 -19.21 -18.50
N GLY A 67 16.67 -20.10 -17.78
CA GLY A 67 17.97 -19.86 -17.18
C GLY A 67 18.36 -21.01 -16.26
N TYR A 68 18.81 -20.67 -15.05
CA TYR A 68 19.22 -21.65 -14.06
C TYR A 68 18.69 -21.30 -12.67
N THR A 69 18.72 -22.23 -11.73
CA THR A 69 18.36 -21.97 -10.34
C THR A 69 19.52 -21.35 -9.58
N ALA A 70 19.19 -20.45 -8.65
CA ALA A 70 20.12 -19.82 -7.74
C ALA A 70 19.53 -19.81 -6.33
N GLU A 71 20.39 -19.61 -5.35
CA GLU A 71 20.02 -19.49 -3.93
C GLU A 71 20.66 -18.24 -3.34
N ASP A 72 19.91 -17.49 -2.54
CA ASP A 72 20.46 -16.40 -1.73
C ASP A 72 19.70 -16.22 -0.41
N VAL A 73 20.22 -15.34 0.46
CA VAL A 73 19.62 -14.93 1.73
C VAL A 73 18.92 -13.59 1.57
N PHE A 74 17.67 -13.53 1.99
CA PHE A 74 16.86 -12.33 2.16
C PHE A 74 16.41 -12.20 3.62
N GLU A 75 15.75 -11.09 3.96
CA GLU A 75 15.36 -10.74 5.34
C GLU A 75 14.65 -11.89 6.09
N ASN A 76 13.79 -12.65 5.38
CA ASN A 76 12.98 -13.72 5.94
C ASN A 76 13.59 -15.13 5.81
N GLY A 77 14.82 -15.26 5.31
CA GLY A 77 15.54 -16.54 5.27
C GLY A 77 16.32 -16.77 3.98
N ARG A 78 16.57 -18.05 3.71
CA ARG A 78 17.25 -18.53 2.50
C ARG A 78 16.24 -19.20 1.58
N GLY A 79 16.32 -18.92 0.28
CA GLY A 79 15.41 -19.51 -0.69
C GLY A 79 16.06 -19.69 -2.06
N GLU A 80 15.60 -20.70 -2.78
CA GLU A 80 15.96 -20.95 -4.17
C GLU A 80 14.97 -20.24 -5.10
N PHE A 81 15.48 -19.68 -6.20
CA PHE A 81 14.70 -18.98 -7.22
C PHE A 81 15.31 -19.21 -8.59
N GLY A 82 14.55 -18.97 -9.65
CA GLY A 82 15.07 -18.93 -11.00
C GLY A 82 15.87 -17.65 -11.27
N LEU A 83 16.97 -17.76 -11.98
CA LEU A 83 17.79 -16.66 -12.47
C LEU A 83 17.74 -16.66 -14.02
N PRO A 84 16.81 -15.89 -14.62
CA PRO A 84 16.60 -15.92 -16.06
C PRO A 84 17.81 -15.38 -16.83
N THR A 85 18.23 -16.11 -17.86
CA THR A 85 19.21 -15.65 -18.86
C THR A 85 18.55 -15.38 -20.22
N LYS A 86 17.31 -15.84 -20.39
CA LYS A 86 16.46 -15.64 -21.55
C LYS A 86 15.05 -15.30 -21.07
N VAL A 87 14.44 -14.31 -21.70
CA VAL A 87 13.09 -13.84 -21.41
C VAL A 87 12.40 -13.60 -22.75
N ASN A 88 11.20 -14.14 -22.95
CA ASN A 88 10.32 -13.73 -24.04
C ASN A 88 8.99 -13.21 -23.47
N GLY A 89 8.47 -12.13 -24.06
CA GLY A 89 7.34 -11.37 -23.49
C GLY A 89 7.76 -10.58 -22.24
N GLU A 90 6.78 -10.13 -21.46
CA GLU A 90 7.01 -9.22 -20.33
C GLU A 90 6.58 -9.82 -18.97
N PRO A 91 7.21 -10.91 -18.49
CA PRO A 91 6.78 -11.62 -17.29
C PRO A 91 6.99 -10.83 -15.98
N SER A 92 7.68 -9.69 -16.02
CA SER A 92 7.91 -8.82 -14.86
C SER A 92 7.22 -7.46 -14.97
N ARG A 93 6.29 -7.29 -15.91
CA ARG A 93 5.52 -6.05 -16.04
C ARG A 93 4.28 -6.08 -15.14
N ASN A 94 4.15 -5.09 -14.27
CA ASN A 94 3.02 -4.97 -13.34
C ASN A 94 1.81 -4.23 -13.98
N PHE A 95 0.74 -4.01 -13.20
CA PHE A 95 -0.47 -3.32 -13.67
C PHE A 95 -0.28 -1.85 -14.04
N ASP A 96 0.79 -1.22 -13.55
CA ASP A 96 1.17 0.16 -13.89
C ASP A 96 2.14 0.21 -15.09
N GLU A 97 2.31 -0.92 -15.78
CA GLU A 97 3.25 -1.09 -16.90
C GLU A 97 4.72 -0.88 -16.51
N LEU A 98 5.03 -0.99 -15.23
CA LEU A 98 6.39 -0.90 -14.71
C LEU A 98 7.00 -2.29 -14.61
N TYR A 99 8.26 -2.38 -15.02
CA TYR A 99 9.09 -3.55 -14.81
C TYR A 99 9.53 -3.69 -13.37
N THR A 100 9.46 -4.91 -12.85
CA THR A 100 9.92 -5.31 -11.52
C THR A 100 11.21 -6.13 -11.60
N ASP A 101 11.89 -6.27 -10.46
CA ASP A 101 13.13 -7.04 -10.31
C ASP A 101 12.92 -8.55 -10.42
N GLY A 102 11.67 -8.99 -10.52
CA GLY A 102 11.28 -10.37 -10.74
C GLY A 102 9.83 -10.63 -10.36
N ARG A 103 9.52 -11.89 -10.11
CA ARG A 103 8.18 -12.36 -9.75
C ARG A 103 8.28 -13.43 -8.67
N ILE A 104 7.42 -13.33 -7.66
CA ILE A 104 7.32 -14.28 -6.55
C ILE A 104 6.03 -15.08 -6.69
N GLY A 105 6.16 -16.39 -6.84
CA GLY A 105 5.03 -17.30 -6.97
C GLY A 105 4.36 -17.64 -5.63
N PHE A 106 3.03 -17.54 -5.59
CA PHE A 106 2.15 -17.83 -4.45
C PHE A 106 1.00 -18.78 -4.83
N ALA A 107 1.05 -19.43 -6.00
CA ALA A 107 0.16 -20.55 -6.30
C ALA A 107 0.38 -21.71 -5.31
N ARG A 108 -0.54 -22.67 -5.31
CA ARG A 108 -0.64 -23.68 -4.25
C ARG A 108 0.36 -24.82 -4.40
N PHE A 109 0.79 -25.11 -5.64
CA PHE A 109 1.64 -26.25 -5.97
C PHE A 109 2.80 -26.39 -4.95
N LYS A 110 2.93 -27.59 -4.39
CA LYS A 110 4.01 -27.96 -3.48
C LYS A 110 5.08 -28.73 -4.24
N GLY A 111 6.33 -28.63 -3.81
CA GLY A 111 7.45 -29.38 -4.38
C GLY A 111 8.17 -28.67 -5.52
N ASN A 112 7.82 -27.41 -5.81
CA ASN A 112 8.64 -26.59 -6.68
C ASN A 112 9.78 -25.96 -5.89
N ARG A 113 11.01 -26.25 -6.33
CA ARG A 113 12.24 -25.78 -5.68
C ARG A 113 12.36 -24.27 -5.67
N THR A 114 11.97 -23.61 -6.76
CA THR A 114 12.08 -22.15 -6.90
C THR A 114 10.97 -21.38 -6.18
N SER A 115 10.16 -22.04 -5.36
CA SER A 115 9.09 -21.39 -4.61
C SER A 115 9.64 -20.84 -3.29
N ILE A 116 9.90 -19.53 -3.24
CA ILE A 116 10.32 -18.87 -1.99
C ILE A 116 9.14 -18.59 -1.03
N ARG A 117 7.90 -18.89 -1.43
CA ARG A 117 6.67 -18.67 -0.64
C ARG A 117 6.79 -19.22 0.77
N ASP A 118 7.16 -20.49 0.89
CA ASP A 118 7.18 -21.17 2.18
C ASP A 118 8.24 -20.57 3.12
N THR A 119 9.36 -20.11 2.56
CA THR A 119 10.37 -19.35 3.32
C THR A 119 9.81 -18.00 3.76
N LEU A 120 9.15 -17.25 2.88
CA LEU A 120 8.54 -15.96 3.23
C LEU A 120 7.48 -16.10 4.33
N LEU A 121 6.70 -17.17 4.31
CA LEU A 121 5.62 -17.40 5.28
C LEU A 121 6.11 -18.10 6.57
N LYS A 122 7.35 -18.59 6.63
CA LYS A 122 7.84 -19.46 7.72
C LYS A 122 7.77 -18.83 9.10
N ASN A 123 8.05 -17.53 9.20
CA ASN A 123 8.15 -16.82 10.49
C ASN A 123 6.82 -16.25 10.97
N TYR A 124 5.76 -16.42 10.18
CA TYR A 124 4.43 -15.96 10.54
C TYR A 124 3.69 -17.06 11.30
N GLY A 125 2.91 -16.67 12.33
CA GLY A 125 2.10 -17.62 13.10
C GLY A 125 1.02 -18.32 12.29
N TYR A 126 0.69 -17.77 11.11
CA TYR A 126 -0.28 -18.31 10.16
C TYR A 126 0.29 -18.22 8.76
N ARG A 127 0.07 -19.23 7.92
CA ARG A 127 0.48 -19.18 6.51
C ARG A 127 -0.66 -18.64 5.66
N LYS A 128 -0.91 -17.34 5.77
CA LYS A 128 -1.93 -16.62 5.00
C LYS A 128 -1.33 -15.49 4.18
N LEU A 129 -1.87 -15.30 2.99
CA LEU A 129 -1.64 -14.12 2.14
C LEU A 129 -2.96 -13.38 1.95
N TRP A 130 -2.90 -12.06 1.99
CA TRP A 130 -4.02 -11.17 1.70
C TRP A 130 -3.64 -10.17 0.63
N LEU A 131 -4.50 -10.01 -0.36
CA LEU A 131 -4.31 -9.08 -1.46
C LEU A 131 -5.54 -8.19 -1.61
N ALA A 132 -5.32 -6.89 -1.75
CA ALA A 132 -6.34 -5.93 -2.15
C ALA A 132 -5.70 -4.70 -2.82
N ILE A 133 -6.53 -3.91 -3.50
CA ILE A 133 -6.16 -2.63 -4.09
C ILE A 133 -7.16 -1.61 -3.57
N ARG A 134 -6.68 -0.61 -2.83
CA ARG A 134 -7.51 0.54 -2.46
C ARG A 134 -7.44 1.59 -3.55
N VAL A 135 -8.60 2.09 -3.93
CA VAL A 135 -8.74 3.10 -4.96
C VAL A 135 -9.02 4.44 -4.29
N TYR A 136 -8.09 5.39 -4.46
CA TYR A 136 -8.29 6.79 -4.10
C TYR A 136 -8.33 7.63 -5.39
N PRO A 137 -8.82 8.88 -5.35
CA PRO A 137 -9.07 9.67 -6.55
C PRO A 137 -7.91 9.79 -7.57
N ASN A 138 -6.66 9.63 -7.13
CA ASN A 138 -5.47 9.72 -8.00
C ASN A 138 -4.40 8.66 -7.69
N VAL A 139 -4.69 7.68 -6.84
CA VAL A 139 -3.68 6.70 -6.43
C VAL A 139 -4.31 5.35 -6.15
N LEU A 140 -3.66 4.31 -6.67
CA LEU A 140 -3.92 2.94 -6.30
C LEU A 140 -2.96 2.55 -5.18
N VAL A 141 -3.49 1.94 -4.13
CA VAL A 141 -2.69 1.43 -3.02
C VAL A 141 -2.80 -0.07 -2.98
N TYR A 142 -1.70 -0.74 -3.27
CA TYR A 142 -1.58 -2.18 -3.16
C TYR A 142 -1.41 -2.56 -1.70
N VAL A 143 -2.29 -3.42 -1.21
CA VAL A 143 -2.25 -3.92 0.15
C VAL A 143 -1.86 -5.39 0.11
N ILE A 144 -0.79 -5.70 0.82
CA ILE A 144 -0.31 -7.07 1.00
C ILE A 144 -0.25 -7.36 2.49
N GLY A 145 -1.00 -8.35 2.94
CA GLY A 145 -0.94 -8.88 4.30
C GLY A 145 -0.29 -10.27 4.29
N LEU A 146 0.75 -10.47 5.11
CA LEU A 146 1.36 -11.78 5.33
C LEU A 146 1.13 -12.21 6.76
N GLY A 147 0.68 -13.45 6.95
CA GLY A 147 0.53 -14.05 8.27
C GLY A 147 -0.58 -13.51 9.14
N HIS A 148 -1.48 -12.72 8.56
CA HIS A 148 -2.63 -12.16 9.25
C HIS A 148 -3.58 -13.27 9.69
N ASN A 149 -3.96 -13.23 10.95
CA ASN A 149 -5.00 -14.09 11.50
C ASN A 149 -5.92 -13.25 12.33
N SER A 150 -7.12 -13.02 11.80
CA SER A 150 -8.17 -12.54 12.64
C SER A 150 -9.27 -13.60 12.72
N LYS A 151 -9.58 -14.03 13.95
CA LYS A 151 -10.85 -14.70 14.23
C LYS A 151 -12.06 -13.85 13.80
N LYS A 152 -11.83 -12.55 13.55
CA LYS A 152 -12.80 -11.58 13.04
C LYS A 152 -12.98 -11.66 11.52
N ASP A 153 -12.16 -12.42 10.78
CA ASP A 153 -12.22 -12.53 9.31
C ASP A 153 -13.61 -12.97 8.84
N ALA A 154 -14.27 -13.81 9.64
CA ALA A 154 -15.59 -14.36 9.33
C ALA A 154 -16.68 -13.30 9.15
N GLN A 155 -16.58 -12.15 9.83
CA GLN A 155 -17.60 -11.10 9.70
C GLN A 155 -17.48 -10.30 8.39
N PHE A 156 -16.29 -10.32 7.78
CA PHE A 156 -16.03 -9.65 6.51
C PHE A 156 -16.10 -10.62 5.32
N LEU A 157 -16.22 -11.92 5.59
CA LEU A 157 -16.27 -12.96 4.57
C LEU A 157 -17.56 -12.88 3.77
N ILE A 158 -17.43 -12.67 2.46
CA ILE A 158 -18.55 -12.65 1.52
C ILE A 158 -18.75 -14.04 0.94
N ALA A 159 -17.67 -14.65 0.45
CA ALA A 159 -17.67 -15.96 -0.16
C ALA A 159 -16.38 -16.69 0.18
N ASN A 160 -16.47 -17.98 0.50
CA ASN A 160 -15.33 -18.86 0.60
C ASN A 160 -15.49 -20.02 -0.38
N ALA A 161 -14.37 -20.55 -0.86
CA ALA A 161 -14.34 -21.91 -1.36
C ALA A 161 -13.31 -22.67 -0.54
N LYS A 162 -13.78 -23.79 0.02
CA LYS A 162 -12.87 -24.90 0.24
C LYS A 162 -12.47 -25.42 -1.12
N GLN A 163 -11.20 -25.76 -1.28
CA GLN A 163 -10.76 -26.45 -2.48
C GLN A 163 -11.73 -27.61 -2.77
N GLN A 164 -12.37 -27.57 -3.93
CA GLN A 164 -12.87 -28.81 -4.52
C GLN A 164 -11.65 -29.58 -5.01
N ASP A 165 -11.59 -30.88 -4.71
CA ASP A 165 -10.50 -31.85 -4.97
C ASP A 165 -9.98 -31.93 -6.43
N SER A 166 -10.35 -30.98 -7.28
CA SER A 166 -9.68 -30.75 -8.56
C SER A 166 -8.18 -30.58 -8.34
N ASN A 167 -7.41 -31.38 -9.09
CA ASN A 167 -5.95 -31.41 -9.20
C ASN A 167 -5.34 -30.10 -9.74
N SER A 168 -6.01 -28.96 -9.57
CA SER A 168 -5.51 -27.67 -9.99
C SER A 168 -4.74 -27.04 -8.85
N ASP A 169 -3.47 -26.75 -9.10
CA ASP A 169 -2.59 -26.00 -8.19
C ASP A 169 -2.94 -24.52 -8.08
N LEU A 170 -4.01 -24.09 -8.73
CA LEU A 170 -4.49 -22.73 -8.76
C LEU A 170 -5.53 -22.48 -7.67
N TRP A 171 -5.64 -21.20 -7.30
CA TRP A 171 -6.66 -20.71 -6.38
C TRP A 171 -7.97 -20.50 -7.13
N SER A 172 -8.95 -21.37 -6.89
CA SER A 172 -10.20 -21.37 -7.66
C SER A 172 -11.49 -21.48 -6.85
N PHE A 173 -12.57 -20.94 -7.41
CA PHE A 173 -13.94 -21.00 -6.90
C PHE A 173 -14.89 -21.60 -7.94
N PRO A 174 -15.94 -22.34 -7.54
CA PRO A 174 -17.05 -22.63 -8.44
C PRO A 174 -17.95 -21.39 -8.59
N VAL A 175 -18.21 -21.00 -9.83
CA VAL A 175 -19.18 -19.96 -10.17
C VAL A 175 -20.48 -20.60 -10.63
N THR A 176 -21.57 -20.26 -9.94
CA THR A 176 -22.90 -20.82 -10.14
C THR A 176 -23.82 -19.92 -10.97
N SER A 177 -23.50 -18.62 -11.05
CA SER A 177 -24.24 -17.67 -11.89
C SER A 177 -23.42 -16.44 -12.25
N ILE A 178 -23.79 -15.78 -13.35
CA ILE A 178 -23.24 -14.50 -13.78
C ILE A 178 -24.42 -13.58 -14.08
N LYS A 179 -24.42 -12.39 -13.49
CA LYS A 179 -25.49 -11.39 -13.62
C LYS A 179 -24.90 -10.03 -13.98
N THR A 180 -25.53 -9.34 -14.94
CA THR A 180 -25.18 -7.98 -15.36
C THR A 180 -26.45 -7.32 -15.88
N GLY A 181 -27.06 -6.45 -15.08
CA GLY A 181 -28.39 -5.89 -15.38
C GLY A 181 -29.43 -6.98 -15.67
N TYR A 182 -29.98 -7.03 -16.89
CA TYR A 182 -30.96 -8.05 -17.30
C TYR A 182 -30.33 -9.34 -17.83
N TYR A 183 -29.02 -9.35 -18.08
CA TYR A 183 -28.31 -10.59 -18.41
C TYR A 183 -28.12 -11.39 -17.12
N ASN A 184 -28.71 -12.57 -17.05
CA ASN A 184 -28.60 -13.46 -15.90
C ASN A 184 -28.54 -14.90 -16.41
N VAL A 185 -27.44 -15.58 -16.13
CA VAL A 185 -27.19 -16.95 -16.57
C VAL A 185 -26.72 -17.79 -15.40
N LYS A 186 -27.32 -18.98 -15.24
CA LYS A 186 -26.78 -20.02 -14.36
C LYS A 186 -25.64 -20.74 -15.08
N THR A 187 -24.59 -21.06 -14.35
CA THR A 187 -23.42 -21.77 -14.88
C THR A 187 -22.85 -22.71 -13.82
N ASN A 188 -21.90 -23.53 -14.21
CA ASN A 188 -21.07 -24.30 -13.29
C ASN A 188 -19.66 -24.33 -13.87
N ILE A 189 -18.94 -23.24 -13.66
CA ILE A 189 -17.61 -23.01 -14.22
C ILE A 189 -16.65 -22.63 -13.11
N SER A 190 -15.41 -23.10 -13.20
CA SER A 190 -14.38 -22.68 -12.26
C SER A 190 -13.94 -21.24 -12.56
N ALA A 191 -13.67 -20.46 -11.52
CA ALA A 191 -13.03 -19.16 -11.59
C ALA A 191 -11.70 -19.19 -10.85
N VAL A 192 -10.62 -18.75 -11.48
CA VAL A 192 -9.29 -18.64 -10.90
C VAL A 192 -9.00 -17.19 -10.57
N VAL A 193 -8.40 -16.91 -9.42
CA VAL A 193 -7.94 -15.56 -9.09
C VAL A 193 -6.53 -15.36 -9.65
N SER A 194 -6.29 -14.25 -10.34
CA SER A 194 -4.98 -13.89 -10.88
C SER A 194 -4.56 -12.49 -10.46
N SER A 195 -3.43 -12.40 -9.74
CA SER A 195 -2.80 -11.13 -9.37
C SER A 195 -1.91 -10.54 -10.48
N THR A 196 -1.87 -11.16 -11.65
CA THR A 196 -1.07 -10.74 -12.82
C THR A 196 -1.90 -10.48 -14.07
N SER A 197 -3.23 -10.66 -13.99
CA SER A 197 -4.17 -10.30 -15.04
C SER A 197 -4.80 -8.94 -14.73
N TYR A 198 -4.70 -7.99 -15.64
CA TYR A 198 -5.39 -6.70 -15.56
C TYR A 198 -6.91 -6.84 -15.76
N PHE A 199 -7.32 -7.89 -16.48
CA PHE A 199 -8.70 -8.09 -16.92
C PHE A 199 -9.45 -9.10 -16.07
N ILE A 200 -10.78 -8.97 -16.01
CA ILE A 200 -11.64 -10.15 -15.80
C ILE A 200 -11.72 -10.89 -17.13
N LYS A 201 -11.18 -12.11 -17.19
CA LYS A 201 -11.23 -12.94 -18.40
C LYS A 201 -12.42 -13.89 -18.33
N LEU A 202 -13.20 -13.92 -19.40
CA LEU A 202 -14.46 -14.65 -19.48
C LEU A 202 -14.45 -15.56 -20.72
N PRO A 203 -15.02 -16.77 -20.63
CA PRO A 203 -15.32 -17.55 -21.81
C PRO A 203 -16.17 -16.72 -22.77
N THR A 204 -15.85 -16.81 -24.06
CA THR A 204 -16.42 -15.96 -25.13
C THR A 204 -17.96 -15.85 -25.07
N GLN A 205 -18.66 -16.94 -24.73
CA GLN A 205 -20.12 -16.95 -24.60
C GLN A 205 -20.67 -16.01 -23.52
N TYR A 206 -20.00 -15.91 -22.36
CA TYR A 206 -20.41 -15.02 -21.27
C TYR A 206 -19.98 -13.58 -21.55
N PHE A 207 -18.76 -13.41 -22.09
CA PHE A 207 -18.26 -12.11 -22.54
C PHE A 207 -19.22 -11.45 -23.53
N ASN A 208 -19.68 -12.18 -24.55
CA ASN A 208 -20.61 -11.66 -25.55
C ASN A 208 -21.97 -11.26 -24.94
N GLY A 209 -22.47 -11.99 -23.95
CA GLY A 209 -23.69 -11.65 -23.22
C GLY A 209 -23.57 -10.34 -22.45
N ILE A 210 -22.47 -10.19 -21.71
CA ILE A 210 -22.13 -8.98 -20.95
C ILE A 210 -21.89 -7.79 -21.89
N GLY A 211 -21.08 -7.97 -22.94
CA GLY A 211 -20.77 -6.92 -23.91
C GLY A 211 -22.01 -6.36 -24.61
N LYS A 212 -22.97 -7.23 -24.98
CA LYS A 212 -24.27 -6.80 -25.52
C LYS A 212 -25.06 -5.97 -24.52
N LYS A 213 -25.13 -6.42 -23.26
CA LYS A 213 -25.84 -5.68 -22.20
C LYS A 213 -25.22 -4.30 -21.97
N LEU A 214 -23.90 -4.23 -22.04
CA LEU A 214 -23.15 -3.00 -21.86
C LEU A 214 -23.08 -2.14 -23.13
N ASN A 215 -23.75 -2.52 -24.23
CA ASN A 215 -23.67 -1.81 -25.52
C ASN A 215 -22.21 -1.52 -25.96
N MET A 216 -21.33 -2.49 -25.76
CA MET A 216 -19.90 -2.33 -25.98
C MET A 216 -19.54 -2.66 -27.43
N LYS A 217 -18.63 -1.86 -28.00
CA LYS A 217 -18.13 -2.02 -29.36
C LYS A 217 -16.62 -2.20 -29.31
N TYR A 218 -16.10 -3.07 -30.18
CA TYR A 218 -14.67 -3.21 -30.33
C TYR A 218 -14.13 -2.03 -31.14
N ASP A 219 -13.18 -1.30 -30.56
CA ASP A 219 -12.40 -0.29 -31.25
C ASP A 219 -11.12 -0.92 -31.79
N HIS A 220 -10.97 -0.94 -33.12
CA HIS A 220 -9.82 -1.55 -33.78
C HIS A 220 -8.52 -0.74 -33.63
N THR A 221 -8.62 0.55 -33.35
CA THR A 221 -7.48 1.47 -33.20
C THR A 221 -6.75 1.17 -31.91
N ILE A 222 -7.50 1.15 -30.79
CA ILE A 222 -6.92 0.86 -29.47
C ILE A 222 -6.97 -0.63 -29.11
N ARG A 223 -7.62 -1.46 -29.95
CA ARG A 223 -7.78 -2.91 -29.76
C ARG A 223 -8.48 -3.27 -28.45
N ARG A 224 -9.50 -2.50 -28.07
CA ARG A 224 -10.24 -2.64 -26.81
C ARG A 224 -11.75 -2.54 -27.04
N TYR A 225 -12.52 -3.07 -26.10
CA TYR A 225 -13.97 -2.84 -26.08
C TYR A 225 -14.26 -1.54 -25.34
N ILE A 226 -15.04 -0.68 -25.97
CA ILE A 226 -15.43 0.64 -25.48
C ILE A 226 -16.95 0.82 -25.50
N GLY A 227 -17.45 1.69 -24.64
CA GLY A 227 -18.85 2.10 -24.67
C GLY A 227 -19.15 3.24 -23.69
N PRO A 228 -20.43 3.55 -23.44
CA PRO A 228 -20.80 4.69 -22.61
C PRO A 228 -20.37 4.53 -21.14
N CYS A 229 -19.79 5.57 -20.54
CA CYS A 229 -19.42 5.56 -19.12
C CYS A 229 -20.59 5.65 -18.13
N ASN A 230 -21.76 6.10 -18.58
CA ASN A 230 -22.91 6.39 -17.71
C ASN A 230 -23.80 5.18 -17.42
N GLN A 231 -23.32 3.96 -17.66
CA GLN A 231 -24.15 2.77 -17.51
C GLN A 231 -24.31 2.33 -16.06
N ASN A 232 -23.27 2.47 -15.23
CA ASN A 232 -23.27 2.09 -13.81
C ASN A 232 -23.88 0.69 -13.56
N VAL A 233 -23.63 -0.26 -14.46
CA VAL A 233 -24.13 -1.63 -14.34
C VAL A 233 -23.08 -2.46 -13.62
N ASN A 234 -23.41 -3.17 -12.56
CA ASN A 234 -22.45 -4.04 -11.88
C ASN A 234 -22.42 -5.44 -12.52
N ILE A 235 -21.31 -6.16 -12.34
CA ILE A 235 -21.22 -7.59 -12.65
C ILE A 235 -21.25 -8.37 -11.34
N THR A 236 -22.21 -9.26 -11.18
CA THR A 236 -22.35 -10.11 -10.00
C THR A 236 -22.11 -11.57 -10.35
N PHE A 237 -21.22 -12.21 -9.61
CA PHE A 237 -20.91 -13.64 -9.72
C PHE A 237 -21.50 -14.38 -8.53
N GLY A 238 -22.25 -15.45 -8.78
CA GLY A 238 -22.66 -16.39 -7.75
C GLY A 238 -21.50 -17.33 -7.44
N ILE A 239 -21.02 -17.36 -6.19
CA ILE A 239 -19.94 -18.23 -5.70
C ILE A 239 -20.42 -18.90 -4.42
N ASN A 240 -20.59 -20.23 -4.43
CA ASN A 240 -21.08 -21.01 -3.27
C ASN A 240 -22.30 -20.37 -2.57
N ASP A 241 -23.36 -20.12 -3.35
CA ASP A 241 -24.62 -19.49 -2.92
C ASP A 241 -24.51 -18.05 -2.39
N ARG A 242 -23.34 -17.43 -2.52
CA ARG A 242 -23.09 -16.02 -2.20
C ARG A 242 -22.91 -15.22 -3.47
N GLU A 243 -23.22 -13.94 -3.40
CA GLU A 243 -23.06 -13.01 -4.53
C GLU A 243 -21.84 -12.12 -4.30
N VAL A 244 -20.91 -12.15 -5.25
CA VAL A 244 -19.74 -11.26 -5.29
C VAL A 244 -19.96 -10.26 -6.41
N THR A 245 -20.09 -8.99 -6.07
CA THR A 245 -20.46 -7.93 -7.01
C THR A 245 -19.28 -7.02 -7.29
N ILE A 246 -18.88 -6.89 -8.55
CA ILE A 246 -17.84 -5.97 -9.00
C ILE A 246 -18.51 -4.72 -9.60
N PRO A 247 -18.37 -3.55 -8.94
CA PRO A 247 -18.83 -2.27 -9.43
C PRO A 247 -18.31 -1.90 -10.83
N PHE A 248 -19.12 -1.15 -11.58
CA PHE A 248 -18.81 -0.68 -12.95
C PHE A 248 -17.44 -0.01 -13.06
N GLU A 249 -17.13 0.88 -12.14
CA GLU A 249 -15.91 1.68 -12.07
C GLU A 249 -14.64 0.86 -11.86
N TYR A 250 -14.72 -0.41 -11.44
CA TYR A 250 -13.55 -1.25 -11.21
C TYR A 250 -13.22 -2.18 -12.36
N TYR A 251 -14.17 -2.44 -13.26
CA TYR A 251 -13.92 -3.16 -14.49
C TYR A 251 -13.97 -2.25 -15.73
N THR A 252 -13.97 -0.93 -15.54
CA THR A 252 -13.87 0.04 -16.63
C THR A 252 -12.85 1.14 -16.34
N ASP A 253 -12.23 1.66 -17.40
CA ASP A 253 -11.37 2.85 -17.33
C ASP A 253 -11.96 3.95 -18.22
N LYS A 254 -12.03 5.18 -17.71
CA LYS A 254 -12.56 6.32 -18.47
C LYS A 254 -11.55 6.79 -19.53
N LEU A 255 -12.01 6.85 -20.78
CA LEU A 255 -11.32 7.38 -21.95
C LEU A 255 -12.18 8.51 -22.55
N GLU A 256 -11.92 9.75 -22.12
CA GLU A 256 -12.73 10.92 -22.47
C GLU A 256 -14.22 10.73 -22.11
N ASP A 257 -15.13 10.66 -23.09
CA ASP A 257 -16.56 10.43 -22.91
C ASP A 257 -16.97 8.95 -23.00
N LEU A 258 -16.00 8.08 -23.30
CA LEU A 258 -16.17 6.64 -23.43
C LEU A 258 -15.45 5.93 -22.28
N CYS A 259 -15.86 4.70 -22.01
CA CYS A 259 -15.21 3.84 -21.03
C CYS A 259 -14.70 2.59 -21.74
N GLN A 260 -13.42 2.31 -21.54
CA GLN A 260 -12.78 1.05 -21.91
C GLN A 260 -13.20 -0.03 -20.91
N LEU A 261 -13.50 -1.24 -21.40
CA LEU A 261 -13.70 -2.40 -20.54
C LEU A 261 -12.38 -3.08 -20.17
N ASN A 262 -12.26 -3.40 -18.90
CA ASN A 262 -11.24 -4.30 -18.34
C ASN A 262 -11.79 -5.73 -18.28
N LEU A 263 -12.46 -6.12 -19.36
CA LEU A 263 -12.98 -7.47 -19.61
C LEU A 263 -12.31 -8.02 -20.87
N MET A 264 -11.99 -9.31 -20.88
CA MET A 264 -11.38 -9.98 -22.03
C MET A 264 -12.04 -11.32 -22.31
N ALA A 265 -12.36 -11.58 -23.58
CA ALA A 265 -12.84 -12.89 -24.02
C ALA A 265 -11.67 -13.87 -24.18
N HIS A 266 -11.89 -15.14 -23.88
CA HIS A 266 -10.99 -16.23 -24.25
C HIS A 266 -11.75 -17.53 -24.56
N ASP A 267 -11.03 -18.56 -25.01
CA ASP A 267 -11.57 -19.84 -25.49
C ASP A 267 -11.72 -20.91 -24.39
N LYS A 268 -11.04 -20.74 -23.25
CA LYS A 268 -11.07 -21.69 -22.14
C LYS A 268 -12.36 -21.58 -21.33
N ASN A 269 -12.87 -22.73 -20.86
CA ASN A 269 -14.01 -22.79 -19.96
C ASN A 269 -13.58 -22.57 -18.49
N VAL A 270 -13.00 -21.40 -18.21
CA VAL A 270 -12.64 -20.92 -16.87
C VAL A 270 -12.87 -19.41 -16.83
N ILE A 271 -13.23 -18.84 -15.68
CA ILE A 271 -13.22 -17.39 -15.48
C ILE A 271 -11.90 -17.01 -14.81
N VAL A 272 -11.30 -15.89 -15.17
CA VAL A 272 -10.12 -15.37 -14.46
C VAL A 272 -10.45 -14.03 -13.84
N PHE A 273 -10.40 -13.97 -12.50
CA PHE A 273 -10.56 -12.74 -11.75
C PHE A 273 -9.21 -12.03 -11.62
N GLY A 274 -8.98 -11.06 -12.51
CA GLY A 274 -7.82 -10.16 -12.46
C GLY A 274 -8.01 -8.96 -11.53
N ARG A 275 -7.24 -7.90 -11.77
CA ARG A 275 -7.21 -6.63 -11.02
C ARG A 275 -8.57 -6.13 -10.47
N PRO A 276 -9.69 -6.14 -11.23
CA PRO A 276 -10.97 -5.63 -10.74
C PRO A 276 -11.51 -6.31 -9.47
N ILE A 277 -11.19 -7.60 -9.24
CA ILE A 277 -11.63 -8.25 -7.99
C ILE A 277 -10.93 -7.66 -6.77
N TYR A 278 -9.64 -7.32 -6.90
CA TYR A 278 -8.86 -6.77 -5.81
C TYR A 278 -9.18 -5.30 -5.55
N MET A 279 -9.67 -4.57 -6.55
CA MET A 279 -10.16 -3.19 -6.38
C MET A 279 -11.50 -3.12 -5.64
N SER A 280 -12.31 -4.19 -5.74
CA SER A 280 -13.63 -4.28 -5.11
C SER A 280 -13.62 -5.02 -3.78
N HIS A 281 -12.68 -5.93 -3.57
CA HIS A 281 -12.65 -6.86 -2.45
C HIS A 281 -11.23 -7.14 -1.98
N ALA A 282 -11.10 -7.59 -0.73
CA ALA A 282 -9.90 -8.27 -0.29
C ALA A 282 -10.00 -9.77 -0.60
N VAL A 283 -8.89 -10.37 -1.03
CA VAL A 283 -8.80 -11.81 -1.30
C VAL A 283 -7.77 -12.43 -0.37
N GLY A 284 -8.22 -13.41 0.42
CA GLY A 284 -7.41 -14.14 1.38
C GLY A 284 -7.10 -15.55 0.90
N PHE A 285 -5.84 -15.94 1.00
CA PHE A 285 -5.29 -17.24 0.60
C PHE A 285 -4.73 -17.93 1.84
N ASP A 286 -5.35 -19.02 2.28
CA ASP A 286 -4.92 -19.79 3.44
C ASP A 286 -4.18 -21.06 3.01
N PHE A 287 -2.87 -21.08 3.18
CA PHE A 287 -2.01 -22.18 2.76
C PHE A 287 -2.02 -23.37 3.74
N GLU A 288 -2.55 -23.19 4.95
CA GLU A 288 -2.72 -24.27 5.92
C GLU A 288 -3.99 -25.07 5.63
N THR A 289 -5.11 -24.37 5.44
CA THR A 289 -6.41 -25.00 5.18
C THR A 289 -6.67 -25.25 3.70
N ASN A 290 -5.90 -24.62 2.80
CA ASN A 290 -6.18 -24.52 1.37
C ASN A 290 -7.50 -23.81 1.05
N ASP A 291 -7.95 -22.95 1.96
CA ASP A 291 -9.16 -22.16 1.76
C ASP A 291 -8.82 -20.85 1.03
N LEU A 292 -9.76 -20.44 0.18
CA LEU A 292 -9.71 -19.18 -0.54
C LEU A 292 -10.96 -18.38 -0.17
N GLY A 293 -10.79 -17.12 0.21
CA GLY A 293 -11.88 -16.26 0.65
C GLY A 293 -11.89 -14.92 -0.06
N ILE A 294 -13.11 -14.41 -0.30
CA ILE A 294 -13.40 -13.06 -0.77
C ILE A 294 -14.07 -12.32 0.37
N TYR A 295 -13.55 -11.14 0.69
CA TYR A 295 -13.91 -10.35 1.86
C TYR A 295 -14.22 -8.90 1.47
N THR A 296 -14.95 -8.19 2.32
CA THR A 296 -15.05 -6.73 2.19
C THR A 296 -13.67 -6.10 2.39
N THR A 297 -13.42 -4.94 1.78
CA THR A 297 -12.14 -4.22 1.94
C THR A 297 -11.94 -3.68 3.36
N ASP A 298 -13.02 -3.54 4.14
CA ASP A 298 -12.99 -3.06 5.53
C ASP A 298 -12.13 -3.93 6.45
N ILE A 299 -11.89 -5.19 6.08
CA ILE A 299 -10.98 -6.09 6.82
C ILE A 299 -9.58 -5.50 6.97
N ILE A 300 -9.16 -4.67 6.02
CA ILE A 300 -7.83 -4.05 6.00
C ILE A 300 -7.77 -2.84 6.95
N ASP A 301 -8.89 -2.16 7.18
CA ASP A 301 -8.95 -0.95 8.03
C ASP A 301 -9.02 -1.28 9.53
N ASN A 302 -9.29 -2.53 9.90
CA ASN A 302 -9.53 -2.93 11.28
C ASN A 302 -8.27 -3.23 12.12
N ASP A 303 -7.23 -2.41 11.95
CA ASP A 303 -6.16 -2.19 12.94
C ASP A 303 -5.13 -3.32 13.13
N ASP A 304 -4.90 -4.16 12.11
CA ASP A 304 -3.79 -5.11 12.16
C ASP A 304 -2.55 -4.57 11.42
N THR A 305 -1.51 -4.27 12.21
CA THR A 305 -0.17 -3.87 11.73
C THR A 305 0.49 -4.84 10.73
N SER A 306 -0.07 -6.03 10.54
CA SER A 306 0.40 -7.01 9.54
C SER A 306 0.11 -6.63 8.09
N PHE A 307 -0.78 -5.66 7.82
CA PHE A 307 -0.98 -5.14 6.48
C PHE A 307 0.05 -4.08 6.12
N LYS A 308 0.82 -4.33 5.05
CA LYS A 308 1.68 -3.32 4.45
C LYS A 308 1.00 -2.74 3.21
N SER A 309 0.97 -1.42 3.12
CA SER A 309 0.40 -0.66 2.01
C SER A 309 1.50 0.00 1.19
N TYR A 310 1.34 -0.04 -0.13
CA TYR A 310 2.32 0.50 -1.08
C TYR A 310 1.60 1.29 -2.17
N THR A 311 2.02 2.54 -2.38
CA THR A 311 1.46 3.47 -3.37
C THR A 311 2.27 3.47 -4.66
N THR A 312 3.62 3.49 -4.61
CA THR A 312 4.53 3.44 -5.78
C THR A 312 5.97 3.03 -5.40
N ARG A 313 6.86 2.79 -6.40
CA ARG A 313 8.32 2.53 -6.20
C ARG A 313 9.02 3.64 -5.39
N GLN A 314 8.58 4.89 -5.52
CA GLN A 314 9.13 6.01 -4.74
C GLN A 314 8.73 5.95 -3.27
N ASP A 315 7.57 5.39 -2.95
CA ASP A 315 7.07 5.28 -1.58
C ASP A 315 7.59 4.04 -0.86
N VAL A 316 7.90 2.95 -1.59
CA VAL A 316 8.66 1.81 -1.04
C VAL A 316 10.01 2.30 -0.51
N ARG A 317 10.76 3.07 -1.31
CA ARG A 317 12.05 3.65 -0.88
C ARG A 317 11.93 4.56 0.34
N LYS A 318 10.87 5.38 0.42
CA LYS A 318 10.64 6.27 1.57
C LYS A 318 10.14 5.57 2.84
N THR A 319 9.35 4.50 2.70
CA THR A 319 8.74 3.79 3.84
C THR A 319 9.76 2.93 4.59
N VAL A 320 10.71 2.32 3.87
CA VAL A 320 11.84 1.58 4.47
C VAL A 320 12.64 2.49 5.41
N VAL A 321 12.92 3.73 5.01
CA VAL A 321 13.63 4.73 5.82
C VAL A 321 12.87 5.10 7.10
N LYS A 322 11.53 5.18 7.04
CA LYS A 322 10.69 5.65 8.16
C LYS A 322 10.47 4.60 9.25
N ASN A 323 10.26 3.33 8.89
CA ASN A 323 9.95 2.28 9.88
C ASN A 323 11.15 1.96 10.77
N ARG A 324 12.39 2.04 10.25
CA ARG A 324 13.59 1.89 11.06
C ARG A 324 13.92 3.11 11.93
N ALA A 325 13.56 4.32 11.52
CA ALA A 325 13.68 5.49 12.40
C ALA A 325 12.81 5.33 13.67
N ASN A 326 11.67 4.67 13.56
CA ASN A 326 10.81 4.34 14.69
C ASN A 326 11.32 3.13 15.50
N ASP A 327 11.90 2.11 14.86
CA ASP A 327 12.52 0.96 15.56
C ASP A 327 13.86 1.32 16.23
N ALA A 328 14.60 2.29 15.68
CA ALA A 328 15.78 2.89 16.31
C ALA A 328 15.39 3.82 17.48
N ALA A 329 14.22 4.46 17.42
CA ALA A 329 13.70 5.26 18.53
C ALA A 329 13.12 4.41 19.67
N SER A 330 12.71 3.16 19.40
CA SER A 330 12.21 2.21 20.41
C SER A 330 13.29 1.30 21.01
N SER A 331 14.55 1.43 20.57
CA SER A 331 15.72 0.67 21.08
C SER A 331 16.74 1.52 21.85
N VAL A 332 16.31 2.64 22.46
CA VAL A 332 17.10 3.32 23.51
C VAL A 332 16.91 2.56 24.83
N ILE A 333 17.65 1.46 25.00
CA ILE A 333 17.92 0.90 26.33
C ILE A 333 19.00 1.78 26.95
N GLY A 334 18.62 2.51 28.01
CA GLY A 334 19.56 3.29 28.80
C GLY A 334 20.59 2.38 29.46
N TYR A 335 21.86 2.61 29.18
CA TYR A 335 22.96 2.12 30.02
C TYR A 335 23.12 3.09 31.18
N THR A 336 22.80 2.64 32.40
CA THR A 336 23.32 3.25 33.62
C THR A 336 24.62 2.55 33.97
N ALA A 337 25.73 3.29 33.89
CA ALA A 337 26.99 2.91 34.49
C ALA A 337 26.95 3.29 35.97
N GLU A 338 27.18 2.33 36.86
CA GLU A 338 27.70 2.58 38.20
C GLU A 338 28.50 1.35 38.67
N ASP A 339 29.81 1.59 38.75
CA ASP A 339 30.85 1.04 39.60
C ASP A 339 31.45 -0.37 39.43
N VAL A 340 32.72 -0.31 39.04
CA VAL A 340 33.82 -1.27 39.17
C VAL A 340 34.35 -1.25 40.62
N PHE A 341 34.55 -2.40 41.27
CA PHE A 341 35.79 -2.73 41.99
C PHE A 341 35.89 -4.24 42.32
N GLU A 342 37.14 -4.66 42.53
CA GLU A 342 37.75 -5.97 42.36
C GLU A 342 37.61 -6.98 43.52
N SER A 343 37.93 -8.25 43.18
CA SER A 343 38.54 -9.31 44.02
C SER A 343 37.66 -9.91 45.15
N GLY A 344 37.68 -11.18 45.53
CA GLY A 344 38.49 -12.36 45.23
C GLY A 344 38.16 -13.43 46.30
N ALA A 345 38.39 -14.71 45.98
CA ALA A 345 38.51 -15.86 46.90
C ALA A 345 37.30 -16.40 47.69
N GLY A 346 36.96 -17.67 47.40
CA GLY A 346 36.96 -18.76 48.39
C GLY A 346 35.65 -19.12 49.13
N GLY A 347 35.31 -20.42 49.11
CA GLY A 347 34.75 -21.10 50.29
C GLY A 347 33.37 -21.78 50.16
N PHE A 348 33.40 -23.11 50.11
CA PHE A 348 32.48 -24.13 50.64
C PHE A 348 31.11 -23.74 51.25
N GLY A 349 30.07 -24.53 50.91
CA GLY A 349 28.92 -24.77 51.81
C GLY A 349 27.61 -25.19 51.13
N VAL A 350 27.28 -26.48 51.23
CA VAL A 350 25.96 -27.11 50.97
C VAL A 350 25.23 -27.24 52.33
N PRO A 351 23.94 -27.60 52.47
CA PRO A 351 22.65 -27.17 51.87
C PRO A 351 21.65 -26.67 52.95
N THR A 352 20.41 -26.26 52.60
CA THR A 352 19.18 -26.87 53.17
C THR A 352 17.83 -26.36 52.63
N LYS A 353 16.93 -27.34 52.43
CA LYS A 353 15.47 -27.39 52.70
C LYS A 353 14.43 -26.83 51.70
N LEU A 354 13.81 -27.81 51.04
CA LEU A 354 12.42 -27.84 50.56
C LEU A 354 11.41 -27.94 51.72
N ARG A 355 10.26 -27.24 51.58
CA ARG A 355 8.88 -27.49 52.07
C ARG A 355 8.11 -26.18 51.78
N GLY A 356 6.98 -26.09 51.09
CA GLY A 356 5.85 -27.00 50.89
C GLY A 356 4.58 -26.31 51.45
N LYS A 357 3.50 -26.26 50.64
CA LYS A 357 2.05 -26.09 50.94
C LYS A 357 1.33 -24.88 50.32
N SER A 358 0.47 -25.17 49.34
CA SER A 358 -0.86 -24.54 49.10
C SER A 358 -1.87 -24.99 50.19
N PRO A 359 -3.19 -24.66 50.22
CA PRO A 359 -4.05 -23.84 49.32
C PRO A 359 -4.99 -22.85 50.08
N SER A 360 -5.83 -21.98 49.49
CA SER A 360 -7.19 -22.27 48.97
C SER A 360 -8.11 -21.03 49.05
N LYS A 361 -9.20 -21.06 48.23
CA LYS A 361 -10.55 -20.43 48.35
C LYS A 361 -10.93 -19.21 47.47
N VAL A 362 -11.53 -19.54 46.32
CA VAL A 362 -12.93 -19.33 45.86
C VAL A 362 -13.84 -18.34 46.64
N PHE A 363 -14.48 -17.40 45.93
CA PHE A 363 -15.94 -17.14 45.93
C PHE A 363 -16.41 -16.41 44.65
N ASN A 364 -17.61 -16.79 44.19
CA ASN A 364 -18.38 -16.29 43.04
C ASN A 364 -19.10 -14.95 43.32
N GLY A 365 -19.55 -14.27 42.25
CA GLY A 365 -20.65 -13.30 42.31
C GLY A 365 -20.89 -12.57 40.99
N ASP A 366 -22.07 -12.79 40.40
CA ASP A 366 -22.58 -12.25 39.14
C ASP A 366 -23.09 -10.78 39.23
N GLU A 367 -23.41 -10.25 38.04
CA GLU A 367 -24.37 -9.19 37.69
C GLU A 367 -23.87 -7.81 37.22
N ALA A 368 -24.58 -7.37 36.19
CA ALA A 368 -24.41 -6.18 35.38
C ALA A 368 -25.20 -4.98 35.95
N GLU A 369 -24.73 -3.76 35.67
CA GLU A 369 -25.49 -2.65 35.08
C GLU A 369 -24.68 -1.34 35.16
N GLY A 370 -24.84 -0.51 34.13
CA GLY A 370 -24.12 0.75 33.99
C GLY A 370 -24.62 1.87 34.90
N ARG A 371 -23.77 2.88 35.12
CA ARG A 371 -24.16 4.28 35.34
C ARG A 371 -22.93 5.20 35.18
N ILE A 372 -23.16 6.31 34.50
CA ILE A 372 -22.30 7.48 34.41
C ILE A 372 -22.18 8.10 35.80
N GLY A 373 -20.96 8.39 36.24
CA GLY A 373 -20.67 9.12 37.47
C GLY A 373 -19.52 10.10 37.27
N PHE A 374 -19.82 11.39 37.36
CA PHE A 374 -18.81 12.43 37.55
C PHE A 374 -18.37 12.42 39.01
N ALA A 375 -17.06 12.23 39.26
CA ALA A 375 -16.48 12.38 40.58
C ALA A 375 -15.54 13.60 40.61
N ARG A 376 -15.93 14.55 41.45
CA ARG A 376 -15.20 15.74 41.89
C ARG A 376 -14.20 15.31 42.97
N PHE A 377 -12.93 15.63 42.82
CA PHE A 377 -11.94 15.50 43.90
C PHE A 377 -11.42 16.87 44.32
N ASP A 378 -11.70 17.22 45.58
CA ASP A 378 -11.04 18.28 46.34
C ASP A 378 -9.61 17.84 46.68
N GLY A 379 -8.68 18.78 46.53
CA GLY A 379 -7.25 18.55 46.68
C GLY A 379 -6.76 18.56 48.13
N GLN A 380 -5.52 18.07 48.32
CA GLN A 380 -4.42 18.88 48.85
C GLN A 380 -3.05 18.21 48.62
N LYS A 381 -2.30 18.81 47.68
CA LYS A 381 -0.86 19.16 47.70
C LYS A 381 0.17 18.16 48.26
N ASN A 382 0.97 17.61 47.35
CA ASN A 382 2.39 17.94 47.25
C ASN A 382 2.80 18.02 45.76
N SER A 383 3.70 18.95 45.46
CA SER A 383 3.81 19.69 44.20
C SER A 383 4.69 19.07 43.12
N VAL A 384 4.17 19.03 41.89
CA VAL A 384 4.92 19.41 40.68
C VAL A 384 4.02 20.42 39.95
N ARG A 385 4.51 21.66 39.88
CA ARG A 385 3.87 22.83 39.28
C ARG A 385 3.91 22.75 37.75
N ASP A 386 2.76 22.98 37.15
CA ASP A 386 2.50 23.87 36.02
C ASP A 386 3.59 24.03 34.94
N ALA A 387 3.28 23.50 33.75
CA ALA A 387 3.66 24.12 32.48
C ALA A 387 2.38 24.43 31.68
N LEU A 388 1.58 25.35 32.22
CA LEU A 388 0.83 26.30 31.41
C LEU A 388 1.87 27.18 30.70
N PHE A 389 2.06 26.99 29.38
CA PHE A 389 2.62 28.06 28.58
C PHE A 389 1.52 29.09 28.32
N GLU A 390 1.36 29.99 29.29
CA GLU A 390 0.91 31.34 29.03
C GLU A 390 2.02 32.06 28.26
N TYR A 391 2.04 31.89 26.92
CA TYR A 391 2.84 32.75 26.06
C TYR A 391 2.01 33.97 25.70
N ARG A 392 2.44 35.12 26.24
CA ARG A 392 1.91 36.44 25.95
C ARG A 392 1.69 36.63 24.43
N GLY A 393 0.43 36.81 24.06
CA GLY A 393 0.04 37.82 23.08
C GLY A 393 0.23 37.53 21.60
N TYR A 394 0.00 36.32 21.07
CA TYR A 394 -0.37 36.16 19.66
C TYR A 394 -1.25 34.90 19.47
N LYS A 395 -2.58 35.09 19.29
CA LYS A 395 -3.44 34.02 18.74
C LYS A 395 -2.84 33.63 17.38
N LYS A 396 -2.64 32.36 17.06
CA LYS A 396 -2.19 31.89 15.73
C LYS A 396 -3.16 30.83 15.23
N LEU A 397 -3.47 30.87 13.94
CA LEU A 397 -4.44 29.98 13.31
C LEU A 397 -3.81 29.32 12.09
N TRP A 398 -4.13 28.05 11.87
CA TRP A 398 -3.61 27.23 10.78
C TRP A 398 -4.53 27.34 9.57
N LEU A 399 -3.98 27.60 8.38
CA LEU A 399 -4.71 27.52 7.12
C LEU A 399 -4.29 26.23 6.40
N ALA A 400 -5.24 25.35 6.11
CA ALA A 400 -5.07 24.31 5.11
C ALA A 400 -5.58 24.86 3.76
N ILE A 401 -4.72 24.91 2.74
CA ILE A 401 -5.13 25.23 1.38
C ILE A 401 -5.12 23.92 0.59
N GLU A 402 -6.30 23.44 0.25
CA GLU A 402 -6.47 22.29 -0.63
C GLU A 402 -6.21 22.73 -2.08
N GLN A 403 -5.37 22.01 -2.82
CA GLN A 403 -4.96 22.37 -4.18
C GLN A 403 -6.14 22.31 -5.16
N ARG A 404 -6.80 23.46 -5.35
CA ARG A 404 -7.59 23.75 -6.57
C ARG A 404 -7.32 25.15 -7.16
N SER A 405 -6.34 25.89 -6.65
CA SER A 405 -5.90 27.17 -7.22
C SER A 405 -4.37 27.20 -7.32
N VAL A 406 -3.84 27.47 -8.52
CA VAL A 406 -2.41 27.69 -8.75
C VAL A 406 -2.02 29.04 -8.15
N ILE A 407 -1.21 29.05 -7.08
CA ILE A 407 -0.52 30.26 -6.63
C ILE A 407 0.85 30.28 -7.31
N THR A 408 1.01 31.05 -8.37
CA THR A 408 2.31 31.26 -9.03
C THR A 408 3.09 32.33 -8.28
N VAL A 409 4.17 31.96 -7.59
CA VAL A 409 5.13 32.92 -7.02
C VAL A 409 6.00 33.45 -8.15
N SER A 410 5.62 34.58 -8.75
CA SER A 410 6.18 35.04 -10.03
C SER A 410 7.37 36.00 -9.94
N SER A 411 7.86 36.38 -8.75
CA SER A 411 9.13 37.13 -8.64
C SER A 411 9.67 37.22 -7.21
N VAL A 412 10.93 36.80 -7.00
CA VAL A 412 11.78 37.18 -5.85
C VAL A 412 12.82 38.19 -6.37
N ARG A 413 12.87 39.41 -5.83
CA ARG A 413 13.86 40.42 -6.24
C ARG A 413 15.06 40.32 -5.32
N LEU A 414 16.21 39.91 -5.85
CA LEU A 414 17.48 39.83 -5.12
C LEU A 414 18.33 41.07 -5.44
N GLY A 415 18.90 41.68 -4.40
CA GLY A 415 19.91 42.72 -4.56
C GLY A 415 21.20 42.13 -5.11
N HIS A 416 21.82 42.85 -6.04
CA HIS A 416 23.07 42.46 -6.70
C HIS A 416 24.21 42.29 -5.68
N THR A 417 24.87 41.14 -5.69
CA THR A 417 26.28 41.03 -5.27
C THR A 417 27.02 40.15 -6.28
N SER A 418 28.15 40.65 -6.74
CA SER A 418 28.95 40.09 -7.83
C SER A 418 29.74 38.83 -7.43
N GLN A 419 29.98 38.00 -8.45
CA GLN A 419 31.04 37.01 -8.65
C GLN A 419 30.75 35.51 -8.42
N LYS A 420 30.73 34.82 -9.57
CA LYS A 420 31.31 33.51 -9.93
C LYS A 420 31.03 32.34 -8.97
N ASP A 421 29.93 31.63 -9.24
CA ASP A 421 29.94 30.21 -9.63
C ASP A 421 28.50 29.84 -10.06
N ASP A 422 28.37 29.15 -11.20
CA ASP A 422 27.08 28.79 -11.82
C ASP A 422 26.37 27.65 -11.07
N GLN A 423 25.80 27.99 -9.91
CA GLN A 423 24.65 27.29 -9.35
C GLN A 423 23.50 28.30 -9.22
N LEU A 424 22.34 27.96 -9.78
CA LEU A 424 21.12 28.77 -9.68
C LEU A 424 20.62 28.76 -8.23
N LEU A 425 21.15 29.66 -7.40
CA LEU A 425 20.77 29.79 -5.99
C LEU A 425 19.48 30.62 -5.90
N ILE A 426 18.32 29.95 -5.87
CA ILE A 426 17.00 30.60 -5.96
C ILE A 426 16.65 31.39 -4.68
N ALA A 427 17.16 31.00 -3.51
CA ALA A 427 17.09 31.77 -2.26
C ALA A 427 18.05 31.21 -1.19
N LYS A 428 18.59 32.05 -0.30
CA LYS A 428 19.31 31.59 0.89
C LYS A 428 18.32 31.20 2.00
N ALA A 429 18.26 29.90 2.30
CA ALA A 429 17.55 29.38 3.45
C ALA A 429 18.34 29.67 4.74
N LYS A 430 17.66 29.96 5.85
CA LYS A 430 18.28 29.95 7.18
C LYS A 430 17.72 28.76 7.96
N GLN A 431 18.62 27.87 8.39
CA GLN A 431 18.26 26.78 9.31
C GLN A 431 18.02 27.38 10.70
N ASP A 432 16.83 27.14 11.25
CA ASP A 432 16.54 27.47 12.63
C ASP A 432 17.04 26.32 13.52
N ASN A 433 18.22 26.54 14.11
CA ASN A 433 18.91 25.53 14.92
C ASN A 433 18.11 25.06 16.15
N ALA A 434 17.12 25.83 16.60
CA ALA A 434 16.29 25.43 17.74
C ALA A 434 15.22 24.39 17.36
N ASN A 435 14.80 24.36 16.11
CA ASN A 435 13.64 23.58 15.67
C ASN A 435 13.90 22.67 14.47
N ASN A 436 15.12 22.64 13.93
CA ASN A 436 15.52 21.81 12.78
C ASN A 436 14.66 22.02 11.52
N PHE A 437 14.18 23.24 11.29
CA PHE A 437 13.47 23.60 10.05
C PHE A 437 14.25 24.61 9.21
N TRP A 438 14.05 24.53 7.89
CA TRP A 438 14.54 25.51 6.95
C TRP A 438 13.48 26.59 6.73
N SER A 439 13.90 27.85 6.86
CA SER A 439 13.03 29.00 6.65
C SER A 439 13.55 29.92 5.56
N PHE A 440 12.63 30.53 4.80
CA PHE A 440 12.96 31.47 3.72
C PHE A 440 12.13 32.74 3.88
N PRO A 441 12.74 33.94 3.79
CA PRO A 441 11.99 35.18 3.83
C PRO A 441 11.13 35.33 2.56
N VAL A 442 9.86 35.67 2.75
CA VAL A 442 8.89 35.97 1.69
C VAL A 442 8.61 37.46 1.74
N SER A 443 9.07 38.20 0.73
CA SER A 443 8.92 39.66 0.66
C SER A 443 7.56 40.11 0.09
N SER A 444 6.89 39.23 -0.65
CA SER A 444 5.54 39.49 -1.20
C SER A 444 4.83 38.21 -1.64
N ILE A 445 3.51 38.16 -1.47
CA ILE A 445 2.64 37.11 -2.02
C ILE A 445 1.83 37.74 -3.17
N LYS A 446 1.95 37.16 -4.37
CA LYS A 446 1.24 37.60 -5.57
C LYS A 446 0.25 36.54 -6.05
N THR A 447 -0.92 36.99 -6.49
CA THR A 447 -1.89 36.22 -7.27
C THR A 447 -2.24 37.01 -8.54
N SER A 448 -3.08 36.45 -9.42
CA SER A 448 -3.54 37.14 -10.64
C SER A 448 -4.15 38.52 -10.38
N ASN A 449 -4.76 38.71 -9.20
CA ASN A 449 -5.50 39.91 -8.86
C ASN A 449 -4.87 40.74 -7.73
N TYR A 450 -3.83 40.24 -7.04
CA TYR A 450 -3.31 40.89 -5.83
C TYR A 450 -1.79 40.80 -5.67
N ASN A 451 -1.21 41.82 -5.05
CA ASN A 451 0.18 41.82 -4.59
C ASN A 451 0.22 42.34 -3.14
N VAL A 452 0.58 41.47 -2.20
CA VAL A 452 0.68 41.80 -0.77
C VAL A 452 2.14 41.73 -0.36
N LYS A 453 2.74 42.89 -0.02
CA LYS A 453 4.07 42.93 0.61
C LYS A 453 4.00 42.31 2.00
N THR A 454 5.02 41.55 2.36
CA THR A 454 5.07 40.82 3.62
C THR A 454 6.51 40.67 4.11
N ASP A 455 6.67 40.48 5.41
CA ASP A 455 7.96 40.33 6.09
C ASP A 455 8.05 38.95 6.77
N ILE A 456 7.29 37.96 6.26
CA ILE A 456 7.15 36.64 6.85
C ILE A 456 8.25 35.69 6.38
N SER A 457 8.51 34.65 7.18
CA SER A 457 9.30 33.50 6.74
C SER A 457 8.40 32.31 6.43
N ALA A 458 8.52 31.75 5.24
CA ALA A 458 7.94 30.44 4.92
C ALA A 458 8.79 29.34 5.55
N ILE A 459 8.14 28.34 6.14
CA ILE A 459 8.80 27.16 6.73
C ILE A 459 8.42 25.97 5.85
N VAL A 460 9.42 25.23 5.38
CA VAL A 460 9.18 24.00 4.62
C VAL A 460 9.37 22.82 5.56
N SER A 461 8.31 22.04 5.75
CA SER A 461 8.37 20.75 6.45
C SER A 461 8.31 19.63 5.42
N SER A 462 9.04 18.54 5.66
CA SER A 462 9.07 17.35 4.79
C SER A 462 7.73 16.61 4.71
N THR A 463 6.76 16.95 5.56
CA THR A 463 5.46 16.26 5.64
C THR A 463 4.26 17.11 5.21
N SER A 464 4.41 18.43 4.96
CA SER A 464 3.28 19.29 4.57
C SER A 464 3.71 20.67 4.02
N TYR A 465 2.99 21.19 3.02
CA TYR A 465 3.15 22.56 2.51
C TYR A 465 2.24 23.54 3.26
N PHE A 466 2.60 23.95 4.48
CA PHE A 466 1.87 24.98 5.22
C PHE A 466 2.61 26.31 5.22
N ILE A 467 1.92 27.40 4.87
CA ILE A 467 2.45 28.75 5.09
C ILE A 467 1.94 29.25 6.43
N LYS A 468 2.86 29.41 7.39
CA LYS A 468 2.54 29.96 8.70
C LYS A 468 2.44 31.50 8.60
N LEU A 469 1.22 32.03 8.68
CA LEU A 469 0.98 33.47 8.71
C LEU A 469 0.81 33.97 10.14
N PRO A 470 1.43 35.10 10.54
CA PRO A 470 1.01 35.82 11.74
C PRO A 470 -0.46 36.22 11.61
N LEU A 471 -1.21 36.15 12.72
CA LEU A 471 -2.67 36.29 12.71
C LEU A 471 -3.18 37.57 12.04
N ARG A 472 -2.50 38.70 12.21
CA ARG A 472 -2.87 39.96 11.56
C ARG A 472 -2.90 39.84 10.02
N TYR A 473 -2.01 39.03 9.45
CA TYR A 473 -1.97 38.77 8.01
C TYR A 473 -2.96 37.67 7.61
N PHE A 474 -3.13 36.65 8.46
CA PHE A 474 -4.15 35.63 8.26
C PHE A 474 -5.55 36.26 8.16
N THR A 475 -5.92 37.12 9.11
CA THR A 475 -7.21 37.84 9.10
C THR A 475 -7.34 38.74 7.89
N ALA A 476 -6.27 39.43 7.48
CA ALA A 476 -6.27 40.24 6.26
C ALA A 476 -6.48 39.40 4.99
N VAL A 477 -5.87 38.21 4.90
CA VAL A 477 -6.02 37.28 3.78
C VAL A 477 -7.43 36.69 3.74
N ILE A 478 -7.95 36.20 4.88
CA ILE A 478 -9.30 35.64 4.98
C ILE A 478 -10.37 36.67 4.62
N ASN A 479 -10.28 37.88 5.16
CA ASN A 479 -11.24 38.95 4.87
C ASN A 479 -11.20 39.35 3.39
N LYS A 480 -10.00 39.36 2.79
CA LYS A 480 -9.81 39.77 1.39
C LYS A 480 -10.22 38.70 0.38
N LEU A 481 -10.13 37.42 0.76
CA LEU A 481 -10.61 36.28 -0.03
C LEU A 481 -12.11 35.99 0.19
N ASN A 482 -12.80 36.79 1.02
CA ASN A 482 -14.20 36.62 1.40
C ASN A 482 -14.52 35.20 1.95
N VAL A 483 -13.58 34.63 2.70
CA VAL A 483 -13.70 33.28 3.27
C VAL A 483 -14.31 33.40 4.66
N LYS A 484 -15.34 32.60 4.97
CA LYS A 484 -16.01 32.57 6.28
C LYS A 484 -15.64 31.31 7.04
N TYR A 485 -15.48 31.41 8.36
CA TYR A 485 -15.30 30.21 9.18
C TYR A 485 -16.63 29.50 9.37
N ASP A 486 -16.73 28.30 8.82
CA ASP A 486 -17.82 27.38 9.04
C ASP A 486 -17.54 26.60 10.35
N ARG A 487 -18.42 26.81 11.33
CA ARG A 487 -18.29 26.21 12.66
C ARG A 487 -18.65 24.73 12.68
N ASP A 488 -19.50 24.28 11.76
CA ASP A 488 -20.03 22.93 11.78
C ASP A 488 -18.99 21.93 11.27
N ILE A 489 -18.14 22.36 10.33
CA ILE A 489 -17.02 21.56 9.82
C ILE A 489 -15.64 21.97 10.37
N GLY A 490 -15.59 23.04 11.18
CA GLY A 490 -14.36 23.56 11.78
C GLY A 490 -13.34 24.07 10.75
N ARG A 491 -13.79 24.66 9.63
CA ARG A 491 -12.92 25.08 8.50
C ARG A 491 -13.34 26.43 7.93
N TYR A 492 -12.41 27.11 7.25
CA TYR A 492 -12.69 28.34 6.50
C TYR A 492 -13.17 27.99 5.07
N VAL A 493 -14.35 28.48 4.67
CA VAL A 493 -15.03 28.18 3.41
C VAL A 493 -15.28 29.49 2.63
N GLY A 494 -14.89 29.53 1.36
CA GLY A 494 -15.00 30.71 0.49
C GLY A 494 -15.95 30.48 -0.69
N PRO A 495 -16.38 31.55 -1.38
CA PRO A 495 -17.22 31.43 -2.57
C PRO A 495 -16.45 30.70 -3.69
N CYS A 496 -17.07 29.66 -4.27
CA CYS A 496 -16.58 29.00 -5.47
C CYS A 496 -16.99 29.82 -6.71
N ASP A 497 -16.29 30.92 -7.01
CA ASP A 497 -16.48 31.56 -8.31
C ASP A 497 -15.71 30.79 -9.40
N GLN A 498 -16.47 30.26 -10.38
CA GLN A 498 -15.96 29.48 -11.51
C GLN A 498 -15.12 30.29 -12.51
N ASP A 499 -15.10 31.62 -12.41
CA ASP A 499 -14.41 32.50 -13.36
C ASP A 499 -12.89 32.67 -13.11
N LEU A 500 -12.33 32.03 -12.08
CA LEU A 500 -10.89 32.04 -11.80
C LEU A 500 -10.08 31.04 -12.65
N LEU A 501 -10.73 30.29 -13.54
CA LEU A 501 -10.12 29.29 -14.43
C LEU A 501 -10.16 29.69 -15.91
N THR A 502 -9.80 30.94 -16.23
CA THR A 502 -9.43 31.30 -17.60
C THR A 502 -7.91 31.27 -17.78
N THR A 503 -7.49 30.38 -18.67
CA THR A 503 -6.12 30.06 -19.08
C THR A 503 -5.40 31.25 -19.73
N ARG A 504 -4.10 31.38 -19.45
CA ARG A 504 -3.12 31.93 -20.40
C ARG A 504 -1.86 31.06 -20.41
N LYS A 505 -1.38 30.82 -21.64
CA LYS A 505 -0.31 29.93 -22.08
C LYS A 505 0.95 29.92 -21.22
#